data_AF-A0A9D6Q7L1-F1
#
_entry.id   AF-A0A9D6Q7L1-F1
#
_cell.length_a   1.000
_cell.length_b   1.000
_cell.length_c   1.000
_cell.angle_alpha   90.00
_cell.angle_beta   90.00
_cell.angle_gamma   90.00
#
_symmetry.space_group_name_H-M   'P 1'
#
loop_
_entity.id
_entity.type
_entity.pdbx_description
1 polymer ?
#
loop_
_entity_poly.entity_id
_entity_poly.type
_entity_poly.pdbx_seq_one_letter_code
_entity_poly.pdbx_strand_id
1 'polypeptide(L)'
;MGIFAVRNRTNGKILLGASLNLPGSLNRTRFQLQHGSHKIAALQQDWTTYGADGFSFEVLDELPPVEDKSHDYREDLNTLESLWLDKLRPYGDAGYNTPPTTDR
;
A
#
# COMPACT_ATOMS: atom_id res chain seq x y z
N MET A 1 -5.51 -1.92 12.31
CA MET A 1 -5.12 -2.71 11.13
C MET A 1 -5.98 -2.29 9.97
N GLY A 2 -5.59 -2.50 8.72
CA GLY A 2 -6.41 -2.07 7.59
C GLY A 2 -5.59 -1.84 6.33
N ILE A 3 -6.01 -0.85 5.55
CA ILE A 3 -5.45 -0.50 4.24
C ILE A 3 -4.70 0.83 4.31
N PHE A 4 -3.50 0.85 3.74
CA PHE A 4 -2.72 2.07 3.55
C PHE A 4 -2.42 2.32 2.07
N ALA A 5 -2.07 3.56 1.76
CA ALA A 5 -1.58 3.97 0.46
C ALA A 5 -0.31 4.81 0.57
N VAL A 6 0.59 4.61 -0.39
CA VAL A 6 1.67 5.55 -0.72
C VAL A 6 1.37 6.14 -2.09
N ARG A 7 1.11 7.44 -2.12
CA ARG A 7 0.68 8.14 -3.34
C ARG A 7 1.78 9.06 -3.82
N ASN A 8 2.16 8.91 -5.08
CA ASN A 8 2.98 9.87 -5.79
C ASN A 8 2.08 11.03 -6.24
N ARG A 9 2.32 12.23 -5.69
CA ARG A 9 1.54 13.43 -5.96
C ARG A 9 1.86 14.06 -7.31
N THR A 10 3.01 13.72 -7.91
CA THR A 10 3.45 14.25 -9.19
C THR A 10 2.79 13.54 -10.37
N ASN A 11 2.70 12.20 -10.33
CA ASN A 11 2.14 11.40 -11.43
C ASN A 11 0.84 10.66 -11.09
N GLY A 12 0.37 10.76 -9.83
CA GLY A 12 -0.88 10.16 -9.38
C GLY A 12 -0.81 8.66 -9.07
N LYS A 13 0.34 8.00 -9.29
CA LYS A 13 0.50 6.56 -9.02
C LYS A 13 0.34 6.24 -7.54
N ILE A 14 -0.28 5.09 -7.27
CA ILE A 14 -0.59 4.63 -5.90
C ILE A 14 0.06 3.27 -5.67
N LEU A 15 0.68 3.08 -4.51
CA LEU A 15 0.95 1.76 -3.93
C LEU A 15 -0.08 1.54 -2.82
N LEU A 16 -0.90 0.51 -2.95
CA LEU A 16 -1.83 0.07 -1.91
C LEU A 16 -1.27 -1.15 -1.18
N GLY A 17 -1.54 -1.26 0.12
CA GLY A 17 -1.24 -2.48 0.87
C GLY A 17 -2.11 -2.65 2.11
N ALA A 18 -2.33 -3.90 2.49
CA ALA A 18 -2.92 -4.27 3.78
C ALA A 18 -1.86 -4.44 4.88
N SER A 19 -2.24 -4.17 6.14
CA SER A 19 -1.38 -4.42 7.29
C SER A 19 -2.13 -4.59 8.61
N LEU A 20 -1.63 -5.50 9.44
CA LEU A 20 -1.98 -5.60 10.86
C LEU A 20 -1.48 -4.41 11.70
N ASN A 21 -0.40 -3.75 11.25
CA ASN A 21 0.19 -2.57 11.89
C ASN A 21 0.44 -1.48 10.85
N LEU A 22 -0.55 -0.58 10.68
CA LEU A 22 -0.50 0.48 9.68
C LEU A 22 0.67 1.47 9.89
N PRO A 23 0.88 2.02 11.11
CA PRO A 23 2.06 2.88 11.36
C PRO A 23 3.37 2.16 11.06
N GLY A 24 3.49 0.90 11.46
CA GLY A 24 4.69 0.09 11.22
C GLY A 24 4.97 -0.13 9.74
N SER A 25 3.94 -0.44 8.94
CA SER A 25 4.09 -0.63 7.49
C SER A 25 4.46 0.67 6.78
N LEU A 26 3.76 1.78 7.07
CA LEU A 26 4.07 3.08 6.47
C LEU A 26 5.49 3.54 6.80
N ASN A 27 5.91 3.40 8.06
CA ASN A 27 7.26 3.76 8.48
C ASN A 27 8.31 2.88 7.80
N ARG A 28 8.08 1.56 7.71
CA ARG A 28 8.98 0.64 6.99
C ARG A 28 9.11 1.02 5.52
N THR A 29 7.99 1.28 4.84
CA THR A 29 8.01 1.68 3.42
C THR A 29 8.79 2.97 3.24
N ARG A 30 8.51 4.00 4.06
CA ARG A 30 9.25 5.28 4.01
C ARG A 30 10.75 5.08 4.26
N PHE A 31 11.11 4.30 5.27
CA PHE A 31 12.49 4.00 5.60
C PHE A 31 13.21 3.29 4.46
N GLN A 32 12.59 2.27 3.86
CA GLN A 32 13.15 1.56 2.71
C GLN A 32 13.38 2.50 1.52
N LEU A 33 12.41 3.38 1.22
CA LEU A 33 12.52 4.36 0.15
C LEU A 33 13.66 5.35 0.38
N GLN A 34 13.81 5.87 1.61
CA GLN A 34 14.90 6.76 2.01
C GLN A 34 16.29 6.11 1.84
N HIS A 35 16.38 4.79 2.06
CA HIS A 35 17.65 4.05 1.99
C HIS A 35 17.86 3.33 0.64
N GLY A 36 17.00 3.54 -0.35
CA GLY A 36 17.16 2.92 -1.67
C GLY A 36 16.90 1.41 -1.70
N SER A 37 16.21 0.85 -0.69
CA SER A 37 16.04 -0.60 -0.50
C SER A 37 14.60 -1.09 -0.67
N HIS A 38 13.70 -0.25 -1.19
CA HIS A 38 12.33 -0.67 -1.42
C HIS A 38 12.23 -1.69 -2.57
N LYS A 39 11.54 -2.80 -2.33
CA LYS A 39 11.44 -3.93 -3.27
C LYS A 39 10.80 -3.59 -4.63
N ILE A 40 9.94 -2.57 -4.67
CA ILE A 40 9.28 -2.13 -5.90
C ILE A 40 10.16 -1.09 -6.58
N ALA A 41 10.90 -1.52 -7.62
CA ALA A 41 11.86 -0.68 -8.33
C ALA A 41 11.25 0.60 -8.91
N ALA A 42 10.05 0.50 -9.50
CA ALA A 42 9.35 1.67 -10.06
C ALA A 42 9.01 2.73 -8.99
N LEU A 43 8.55 2.31 -7.81
CA LEU A 43 8.29 3.23 -6.70
C LEU A 43 9.59 3.84 -6.17
N GLN A 44 10.66 3.04 -6.06
CA GLN A 44 11.97 3.53 -5.63
C GLN A 44 12.54 4.57 -6.60
N GLN A 45 12.41 4.33 -7.91
CA GLN A 45 12.86 5.24 -8.95
C GLN A 45 12.10 6.57 -8.91
N ASP A 46 10.77 6.49 -8.80
CA ASP A 46 9.94 7.68 -8.66
C ASP A 46 10.26 8.44 -7.36
N TRP A 47 10.50 7.74 -6.25
CA TRP A 47 10.94 8.34 -5.00
C TRP A 47 12.26 9.10 -5.13
N THR A 48 13.25 8.50 -5.79
CA THR A 48 14.54 9.14 -6.06
C THR A 48 14.38 10.37 -6.97
N THR A 49 13.41 10.35 -7.89
CA THR A 49 13.18 11.43 -8.86
C THR A 49 12.42 12.61 -8.27
N TYR A 50 11.33 12.36 -7.55
CA TYR A 50 10.42 13.40 -7.05
C TYR A 50 10.70 13.80 -5.59
N GLY A 51 11.54 13.04 -4.88
CA GLY A 51 11.87 13.28 -3.47
C GLY A 51 10.69 13.02 -2.53
N ALA A 52 10.95 13.09 -1.22
CA ALA A 52 9.97 12.74 -0.20
C ALA A 52 8.71 13.61 -0.21
N ASP A 53 8.83 14.89 -0.59
CA ASP A 53 7.71 15.84 -0.64
C ASP A 53 6.74 15.55 -1.80
N GLY A 54 7.21 14.81 -2.81
CA GLY A 54 6.39 14.30 -3.91
C GLY A 54 5.45 13.16 -3.49
N PHE A 55 5.48 12.71 -2.24
CA PHE A 55 4.72 11.54 -1.79
C PHE A 55 3.86 11.81 -0.54
N SER A 56 2.68 11.19 -0.49
CA SER A 56 1.91 11.02 0.74
C SER A 56 1.86 9.57 1.19
N PHE A 57 1.78 9.41 2.52
CA PHE A 57 1.64 8.14 3.23
C PHE A 57 0.34 8.23 4.01
N GLU A 58 -0.65 7.44 3.61
CA GLU A 58 -2.05 7.62 3.99
C GLU A 58 -2.61 6.30 4.53
N VAL A 59 -3.45 6.38 5.57
CA VAL A 59 -4.37 5.28 5.94
C VAL A 59 -5.65 5.51 5.17
N LEU A 60 -6.10 4.50 4.41
CA LEU A 60 -7.32 4.58 3.61
C LEU A 60 -8.53 4.03 4.35
N ASP A 61 -8.31 2.95 5.11
CA ASP A 61 -9.38 2.24 5.81
C ASP A 61 -8.83 1.45 6.98
N GLU A 62 -9.63 1.29 8.02
CA GLU A 62 -9.26 0.59 9.25
C GLU A 62 -10.30 -0.47 9.60
N LEU A 63 -9.83 -1.68 9.87
CA LEU A 63 -10.64 -2.71 10.51
C LEU A 63 -10.58 -2.50 12.02
N PRO A 64 -11.73 -2.28 12.67
CA PRO A 64 -11.79 -2.18 14.13
C PRO A 64 -11.47 -3.54 14.75
N PRO A 65 -10.84 -3.57 15.94
CA PRO A 65 -10.64 -4.80 16.66
C PRO A 65 -11.99 -5.40 17.10
N VAL A 66 -12.16 -6.70 16.91
CA VAL A 66 -13.26 -7.49 17.46
C VAL A 66 -12.92 -7.99 18.88
N GLU A 67 -13.94 -8.34 19.66
CA GLU A 67 -13.77 -8.81 21.04
C GLU A 67 -13.03 -10.16 21.13
N ASP A 68 -13.21 -11.02 20.13
CA ASP A 68 -12.53 -12.30 20.06
C ASP A 68 -11.04 -12.12 19.73
N LYS A 69 -10.19 -12.35 20.73
CA LYS A 69 -8.73 -12.25 20.59
C LYS A 69 -8.12 -13.37 19.72
N SER A 70 -8.86 -14.43 19.42
CA SER A 70 -8.43 -15.51 18.54
C SER A 70 -8.78 -15.27 17.06
N HIS A 71 -9.51 -14.20 16.77
CA HIS A 71 -9.93 -13.84 15.41
C HIS A 71 -8.74 -13.61 14.48
N ASP A 72 -8.73 -14.28 13.33
CA ASP A 72 -7.71 -14.12 12.31
C ASP A 72 -8.13 -13.05 11.28
N TYR A 73 -7.61 -11.84 11.45
CA TYR A 73 -7.87 -10.72 10.54
C TYR A 73 -7.26 -10.87 9.14
N ARG A 74 -6.53 -11.95 8.84
CA ARG A 74 -5.96 -12.16 7.50
C ARG A 74 -7.03 -12.21 6.42
N GLU A 75 -8.12 -12.93 6.64
CA GLU A 75 -9.20 -13.03 5.65
C GLU A 75 -9.95 -11.70 5.48
N ASP A 76 -10.21 -10.99 6.58
CA ASP A 76 -10.81 -9.66 6.54
C ASP A 76 -9.93 -8.65 5.79
N LEU A 77 -8.62 -8.66 6.07
CA LEU A 77 -7.65 -7.80 5.39
C LEU A 77 -7.55 -8.13 3.90
N ASN A 78 -7.52 -9.41 3.53
CA ASN A 78 -7.49 -9.82 2.12
C ASN A 78 -8.77 -9.36 1.38
N THR A 79 -9.92 -9.49 2.03
CA THR A 79 -11.20 -9.04 1.47
C THR A 79 -11.20 -7.53 1.30
N LEU A 80 -10.80 -6.79 2.34
CA LEU A 80 -10.75 -5.34 2.31
C LEU A 80 -9.73 -4.83 1.27
N GLU A 81 -8.56 -5.46 1.18
CA GLU A 81 -7.55 -5.14 0.17
C GLU A 81 -8.08 -5.35 -1.24
N SER A 82 -8.77 -6.47 -1.49
CA SER A 82 -9.35 -6.77 -2.79
C SER A 82 -10.39 -5.72 -3.20
N LEU A 83 -11.27 -5.32 -2.29
CA LEU A 83 -12.26 -4.25 -2.54
C LEU A 83 -11.58 -2.92 -2.91
N TRP A 84 -10.50 -2.57 -2.21
CA TRP A 84 -9.76 -1.34 -2.48
C TRP A 84 -8.94 -1.40 -3.77
N LEU A 85 -8.36 -2.57 -4.08
CA LEU A 85 -7.68 -2.85 -5.33
C LEU A 85 -8.64 -2.75 -6.52
N ASP A 86 -9.85 -3.29 -6.42
CA ASP A 86 -10.88 -3.18 -7.44
C ASP A 86 -11.39 -1.74 -7.62
N LYS A 87 -11.50 -0.99 -6.52
CA LYS A 87 -11.94 0.40 -6.52
C LYS A 87 -10.92 1.35 -7.15
N LEU A 88 -9.64 1.22 -6.79
CA LEU A 88 -8.58 2.16 -7.21
C LEU A 88 -7.82 1.68 -8.45
N ARG A 89 -7.82 0.37 -8.71
CA ARG A 89 -7.07 -0.29 -9.78
C ARG A 89 -5.65 0.26 -9.94
N PRO A 90 -4.82 0.25 -8.87
CA PRO A 90 -3.51 0.91 -8.84
C PRO A 90 -2.43 0.09 -9.58
N TYR A 91 -2.68 -0.21 -10.85
CA TYR A 91 -1.87 -1.08 -11.70
C TYR A 91 -1.30 -0.31 -12.89
N GLY A 92 -0.14 -0.74 -13.40
CA GLY A 92 0.47 -0.18 -14.60
C GLY A 92 0.72 1.33 -14.48
N ASP A 93 0.09 2.13 -15.35
CA ASP A 93 0.25 3.58 -15.32
C ASP A 93 -0.45 4.25 -14.13
N ALA A 94 -1.43 3.58 -13.52
CA ALA A 94 -2.19 4.10 -12.38
C ALA A 94 -1.56 3.77 -11.01
N GLY A 95 -0.56 2.89 -10.95
CA GLY A 95 0.03 2.55 -9.65
C GLY A 95 1.17 1.55 -9.68
N TYR A 96 1.58 1.14 -8.49
CA TYR A 96 2.76 0.32 -8.23
C TYR A 96 2.40 -1.12 -7.84
N ASN A 97 1.11 -1.44 -7.73
CA ASN A 97 0.67 -2.81 -7.47
C ASN A 97 0.75 -3.65 -8.75
N THR A 98 0.98 -4.95 -8.57
CA THR A 98 0.77 -5.91 -9.64
C THR A 98 -0.70 -6.27 -9.72
N PRO A 99 -1.31 -6.31 -10.92
CA PRO A 99 -2.67 -6.82 -11.06
C PRO A 99 -2.72 -8.26 -10.53
N PRO A 100 -3.83 -8.67 -9.89
CA PRO A 100 -4.02 -10.07 -9.52
C PRO A 100 -3.85 -10.91 -10.77
N THR A 101 -2.97 -11.90 -10.71
CA THR A 101 -2.75 -12.83 -11.81
C THR A 101 -4.05 -13.59 -12.02
N THR A 102 -4.87 -13.18 -12.99
CA THR A 102 -5.94 -14.03 -13.49
C THR A 102 -5.25 -15.20 -14.17
N ASP A 103 -5.12 -16.31 -13.45
CA ASP A 103 -4.74 -17.59 -14.05
C ASP A 103 -5.71 -17.84 -15.23
N ARG A 104 -5.15 -18.12 -16.40
CA ARG A 104 -5.86 -18.25 -17.67
C ARG A 104 -6.09 -19.71 -17.99
#